data_AF-A0A314L044-F1
#
_entry.id   AF-A0A314L044-F1
#
_cell.length_a   1.000
_cell.length_b   1.000
_cell.length_c   1.000
_cell.angle_alpha   90.00
_cell.angle_beta   90.00
_cell.angle_gamma   90.00
#
_symmetry.space_group_name_H-M   'P 1'
#
loop_
_entity.id
_entity.type
_entity.pdbx_description
1 polymer ?
#
loop_
_entity_poly.entity_id
_entity_poly.type
_entity_poly.pdbx_seq_one_letter_code
_entity_poly.pdbx_strand_id
1 'polypeptide(L)'
;MAGTSRGSTRSRASKSSAENAPILSPPNPKLRKDKTRNNSLIRIFNVNLKFLLGFGIISFVIALFFIYPIVNPMEKPQKPRVITPLPAPKLTDLPMFEGEHRESLYWGTYRPQVYFGVRARTPQSLVAGLMWIGVKDGRYFMRHVCQDSDELKQYGWTSHNGRDYGHQVLTEQTMSLTTSFLKSKGHGSGYGGDWAVRIGVQSNESIPDDEMLNTAHLFFYMADEGGKSFNLGRGVLDIHDDSVLASGSRSDTGDWQLHLLSEDVSQVHYSGFKTPHIHNLSDLVQPNLAVQARKFGHLLLSDSSDDSPNILVFQISARIPFRADIVFLSGTNTRDSRVEERLSRLTGISLTSLLSEKQKEFDDKFKKCFSLSDELGLESVSVGKVALGNMLGGIGYFFGQSKILLPSTSTVRYFSFGSLLF
;
A
#
# COMPACT_ATOMS: atom_id res chain seq x y z
N MET A 1 36.90 38.70 -15.43
CA MET A 1 37.72 38.27 -16.57
C MET A 1 38.44 36.98 -16.20
N ALA A 2 38.45 36.02 -17.14
CA ALA A 2 38.83 34.62 -16.98
C ALA A 2 40.34 34.38 -16.83
N GLY A 3 40.73 33.18 -16.38
CA GLY A 3 42.08 32.67 -16.68
C GLY A 3 42.61 31.53 -15.81
N THR A 4 42.34 30.30 -16.23
CA THR A 4 43.02 29.01 -15.99
C THR A 4 44.55 28.99 -16.16
N SER A 5 45.25 27.99 -15.58
CA SER A 5 46.29 27.14 -16.24
C SER A 5 46.97 26.19 -15.21
N ARG A 6 46.91 24.85 -15.31
CA ARG A 6 47.86 23.89 -15.99
C ARG A 6 49.34 24.17 -15.67
N GLY A 7 50.22 23.26 -15.25
CA GLY A 7 50.38 21.81 -15.46
C GLY A 7 51.51 21.53 -16.47
N SER A 8 52.69 21.02 -16.05
CA SER A 8 53.62 20.25 -16.92
C SER A 8 54.63 19.46 -16.06
N THR A 9 54.98 18.17 -16.25
CA THR A 9 55.49 17.32 -17.35
C THR A 9 57.01 17.39 -17.64
N ARG A 10 57.65 16.23 -17.44
CA ARG A 10 58.53 15.46 -18.37
C ARG A 10 60.05 15.72 -18.49
N SER A 11 60.76 14.62 -18.22
CA SER A 11 61.80 13.95 -19.05
C SER A 11 63.16 14.62 -19.33
N ARG A 12 64.26 13.85 -19.18
CA ARG A 12 64.95 13.07 -20.26
C ARG A 12 66.45 12.86 -19.92
N ALA A 13 66.93 11.61 -20.16
CA ALA A 13 68.26 11.10 -20.63
C ALA A 13 69.57 11.90 -20.38
N SER A 14 70.81 11.39 -20.30
CA SER A 14 71.53 10.13 -20.61
C SER A 14 73.02 10.30 -20.21
N LYS A 15 73.76 9.20 -19.95
CA LYS A 15 75.20 8.85 -20.28
C LYS A 15 76.29 9.96 -20.17
N SER A 16 77.52 9.76 -19.66
CA SER A 16 78.55 8.73 -19.89
C SER A 16 79.83 8.99 -19.04
N SER A 17 80.74 7.99 -19.02
CA SER A 17 82.24 8.04 -18.95
C SER A 17 82.92 8.44 -17.64
N ALA A 18 83.60 7.50 -16.93
CA ALA A 18 85.02 7.08 -17.02
C ALA A 18 85.96 8.08 -16.29
N GLU A 19 86.98 7.75 -15.50
CA GLU A 19 88.00 6.70 -15.61
C GLU A 19 88.93 6.70 -14.36
N ASN A 20 89.75 5.64 -14.22
CA ASN A 20 91.06 5.52 -13.54
C ASN A 20 91.23 4.70 -12.23
N ALA A 21 91.96 3.59 -12.40
CA ALA A 21 92.62 2.71 -11.43
C ALA A 21 94.02 3.28 -11.02
N PRO A 22 94.84 2.63 -10.13
CA PRO A 22 95.65 1.42 -10.43
C PRO A 22 95.82 0.42 -9.24
N ILE A 23 95.96 -0.93 -9.34
CA ILE A 23 97.02 -1.90 -9.79
C ILE A 23 97.52 -2.82 -8.62
N LEU A 24 97.89 -4.06 -8.99
CA LEU A 24 98.68 -5.17 -8.36
C LEU A 24 97.86 -6.27 -7.63
N SER A 25 98.03 -7.59 -7.82
CA SER A 25 98.66 -8.50 -8.82
C SER A 25 98.35 -9.97 -8.39
N PRO A 26 98.58 -11.02 -9.22
CA PRO A 26 97.82 -12.29 -9.24
C PRO A 26 98.69 -13.51 -8.77
N PRO A 27 98.50 -14.83 -9.11
CA PRO A 27 98.16 -15.46 -10.41
C PRO A 27 97.16 -16.67 -10.39
N ASN A 28 96.72 -17.05 -11.59
CA ASN A 28 95.91 -18.23 -11.94
C ASN A 28 96.81 -19.36 -12.52
N PRO A 29 96.34 -20.61 -12.65
CA PRO A 29 96.10 -21.09 -14.02
C PRO A 29 94.92 -22.07 -14.22
N LYS A 30 94.51 -22.10 -15.49
CA LYS A 30 93.35 -22.74 -16.13
C LYS A 30 93.44 -24.27 -16.26
N LEU A 31 92.29 -24.95 -16.38
CA LEU A 31 92.13 -26.05 -17.34
C LEU A 31 90.65 -26.23 -17.82
N ARG A 32 90.47 -26.12 -19.16
CA ARG A 32 89.61 -26.86 -20.14
C ARG A 32 88.38 -27.68 -19.63
N LYS A 33 87.28 -27.92 -20.37
CA LYS A 33 86.66 -27.48 -21.65
C LYS A 33 85.36 -28.32 -21.83
N ASP A 34 84.37 -27.77 -22.54
CA ASP A 34 83.33 -28.41 -23.39
C ASP A 34 82.02 -29.07 -22.84
N LYS A 35 80.93 -28.60 -23.48
CA LYS A 35 79.72 -29.28 -24.03
C LYS A 35 78.39 -29.41 -23.24
N THR A 36 77.51 -28.46 -23.55
CA THR A 36 76.06 -28.58 -23.89
C THR A 36 75.34 -29.93 -23.74
N ARG A 37 74.23 -29.96 -22.97
CA ARG A 37 72.82 -29.86 -23.45
C ARG A 37 71.78 -30.51 -22.48
N ASN A 38 70.65 -29.79 -22.34
CA ASN A 38 69.27 -30.22 -22.01
C ASN A 38 68.73 -30.25 -20.56
N ASN A 39 67.60 -29.53 -20.47
CA ASN A 39 66.35 -29.79 -19.75
C ASN A 39 66.22 -29.39 -18.27
N SER A 40 65.39 -28.37 -18.10
CA SER A 40 64.68 -27.96 -16.89
C SER A 40 64.05 -29.14 -16.15
N LEU A 41 64.35 -29.27 -14.86
CA LEU A 41 63.57 -30.10 -13.94
C LEU A 41 63.15 -29.29 -12.72
N ILE A 42 61.85 -29.36 -12.48
CA ILE A 42 61.08 -28.78 -11.39
C ILE A 42 61.61 -29.31 -10.06
N ARG A 43 61.84 -28.38 -9.12
CA ARG A 43 62.30 -28.64 -7.76
C ARG A 43 61.13 -29.24 -6.96
N ILE A 44 61.13 -30.56 -6.74
CA ILE A 44 60.12 -31.27 -5.95
C ILE A 44 60.34 -30.94 -4.47
N PHE A 45 59.33 -30.35 -3.82
CA PHE A 45 59.28 -30.16 -2.37
C PHE A 45 59.21 -31.53 -1.68
N ASN A 46 60.01 -31.71 -0.61
CA ASN A 46 60.03 -32.93 0.18
C ASN A 46 58.80 -32.97 1.11
N VAL A 47 57.65 -33.37 0.58
CA VAL A 47 56.39 -33.45 1.35
C VAL A 47 56.28 -34.82 2.00
N ASN A 48 56.08 -34.86 3.32
CA ASN A 48 55.96 -36.11 4.07
C ASN A 48 54.70 -36.87 3.62
N LEU A 49 54.90 -38.02 2.98
CA LEU A 49 53.86 -38.80 2.31
C LEU A 49 52.67 -39.13 3.24
N LYS A 50 52.91 -39.29 4.55
CA LYS A 50 51.85 -39.55 5.55
C LYS A 50 50.90 -38.35 5.74
N PHE A 51 51.44 -37.12 5.72
CA PHE A 51 50.64 -35.91 5.82
C PHE A 51 49.87 -35.63 4.54
N LEU A 52 50.47 -35.91 3.38
CA LEU A 52 49.81 -35.77 2.08
C LEU A 52 48.65 -36.77 1.94
N LEU A 53 48.83 -38.02 2.40
CA LEU A 53 47.75 -39.01 2.45
C LEU A 53 46.63 -38.57 3.41
N GLY A 54 46.98 -38.08 4.59
CA GLY A 54 46.01 -37.59 5.58
C GLY A 54 45.18 -36.42 5.05
N PHE A 55 45.81 -35.43 4.41
CA PHE A 55 45.12 -34.31 3.79
C PHE A 55 44.24 -34.74 2.61
N GLY A 56 44.71 -35.72 1.82
CA GLY A 56 43.92 -36.30 0.74
C GLY A 56 42.65 -36.99 1.24
N ILE A 57 42.75 -37.78 2.31
CA ILE A 57 41.60 -38.45 2.92
C ILE A 57 40.62 -37.43 3.52
N ILE A 58 41.11 -36.42 4.23
CA ILE A 58 40.26 -35.37 4.80
C ILE A 58 39.55 -34.59 3.69
N SER A 59 40.28 -34.19 2.65
CA SER A 59 39.71 -33.51 1.48
C SER A 59 38.66 -34.38 0.78
N PHE A 60 38.89 -35.68 0.66
CA PHE A 60 37.95 -36.63 0.07
C PHE A 60 36.67 -36.79 0.92
N VAL A 61 36.80 -36.85 2.25
CA VAL A 61 35.65 -36.91 3.17
C VAL A 61 34.85 -35.61 3.13
N ILE A 62 35.53 -34.45 3.08
CA ILE A 62 34.88 -33.14 2.93
C ILE A 62 34.15 -33.06 1.58
N ALA A 63 34.80 -33.47 0.50
CA ALA A 63 34.18 -33.52 -0.82
C ALA A 63 32.95 -34.45 -0.83
N LEU A 64 33.04 -35.63 -0.23
CA LEU A 64 31.90 -36.54 -0.06
C LEU A 64 30.78 -35.91 0.77
N PHE A 65 31.09 -35.18 1.83
CA PHE A 65 30.10 -34.48 2.65
C PHE A 65 29.34 -33.40 1.85
N PHE A 66 30.03 -32.70 0.93
CA PHE A 66 29.40 -31.70 0.05
C PHE A 66 28.69 -32.33 -1.16
N ILE A 67 29.16 -33.48 -1.66
CA ILE A 67 28.58 -34.19 -2.80
C ILE A 67 27.35 -35.01 -2.36
N TYR A 68 27.33 -35.54 -1.15
CA TYR A 68 26.25 -36.40 -0.65
C TYR A 68 24.86 -35.74 -0.70
N PRO A 69 24.66 -34.47 -0.30
CA PRO A 69 23.38 -33.77 -0.46
C PRO A 69 22.99 -33.47 -1.91
N ILE A 70 23.98 -33.41 -2.82
CA ILE A 70 23.75 -33.16 -4.26
C ILE A 70 23.31 -34.45 -4.96
N VAL A 71 23.88 -35.59 -4.59
CA VAL A 71 23.57 -36.91 -5.15
C VAL A 71 22.29 -37.49 -4.53
N ASN A 72 22.07 -37.23 -3.24
CA ASN A 72 20.84 -37.59 -2.52
C ASN A 72 20.12 -36.30 -2.13
N PRO A 73 19.44 -35.61 -3.07
CA PRO A 73 18.59 -34.49 -2.68
C PRO A 73 17.59 -35.03 -1.67
N MET A 74 17.66 -34.55 -0.42
CA MET A 74 16.66 -34.87 0.60
C MET A 74 15.29 -34.68 -0.03
N GLU A 75 14.46 -35.74 -0.04
CA GLU A 75 13.09 -35.65 -0.50
C GLU A 75 12.45 -34.47 0.23
N LYS A 76 12.09 -33.42 -0.53
CA LYS A 76 11.43 -32.25 0.04
C LYS A 76 10.19 -32.78 0.76
N PRO A 77 9.96 -32.43 2.05
CA PRO A 77 8.81 -32.92 2.79
C PRO A 77 7.56 -32.61 1.97
N GLN A 78 6.88 -33.66 1.50
CA GLN A 78 5.71 -33.52 0.66
C GLN A 78 4.64 -32.83 1.51
N LYS A 79 4.25 -31.61 1.12
CA LYS A 79 3.18 -30.89 1.82
C LYS A 79 1.93 -31.77 1.77
N PRO A 80 1.25 -31.98 2.92
CA PRO A 80 0.01 -32.73 2.94
C PRO A 80 -0.96 -32.21 1.88
N ARG A 81 -1.69 -33.12 1.23
CA ARG A 81 -2.65 -32.76 0.17
C ARG A 81 -3.66 -31.71 0.64
N VAL A 82 -4.06 -31.77 1.91
CA VAL A 82 -5.04 -30.86 2.54
C VAL A 82 -4.58 -29.39 2.62
N ILE A 83 -3.27 -29.10 2.64
CA ILE A 83 -2.74 -27.72 2.65
C ILE A 83 -2.10 -27.33 1.31
N THR A 84 -2.23 -28.18 0.30
CA THR A 84 -1.66 -27.95 -1.02
C THR A 84 -2.78 -27.54 -1.97
N PRO A 85 -2.73 -26.32 -2.57
CA PRO A 85 -3.70 -25.89 -3.56
C PRO A 85 -3.90 -26.94 -4.66
N LEU A 86 -5.10 -26.97 -5.26
CA LEU A 86 -5.37 -27.82 -6.42
C LEU A 86 -4.40 -27.46 -7.57
N PRO A 87 -3.63 -28.42 -8.11
CA PRO A 87 -2.74 -28.17 -9.25
C PRO A 87 -3.55 -28.13 -10.55
N ALA A 88 -4.49 -27.20 -10.63
CA ALA A 88 -5.31 -26.92 -11.81
C ALA A 88 -5.18 -25.44 -12.17
N PRO A 89 -5.41 -25.07 -13.44
CA PRO A 89 -5.48 -23.66 -13.84
C PRO A 89 -6.50 -22.90 -12.98
N LYS A 90 -6.19 -21.66 -12.59
CA LYS A 90 -7.14 -20.88 -11.80
C LYS A 90 -8.25 -20.40 -12.72
N LEU A 91 -9.48 -20.40 -12.21
CA LEU A 91 -10.61 -19.82 -12.92
C LEU A 91 -10.38 -18.34 -13.25
N THR A 92 -9.65 -17.64 -12.38
CA THR A 92 -9.29 -16.22 -12.55
C THR A 92 -8.39 -15.96 -13.76
N ASP A 93 -7.69 -16.99 -14.26
CA ASP A 93 -6.76 -16.86 -15.37
C ASP A 93 -7.48 -16.99 -16.73
N LEU A 94 -8.80 -17.23 -16.74
CA LEU A 94 -9.58 -17.30 -17.97
C LEU A 94 -9.70 -15.91 -18.62
N PRO A 95 -9.67 -15.81 -19.96
CA PRO A 95 -9.69 -14.53 -20.66
C PRO A 95 -10.87 -13.60 -20.31
N MET A 96 -12.02 -14.17 -19.92
CA MET A 96 -13.21 -13.40 -19.54
C MET A 96 -13.05 -12.60 -18.23
N PHE A 97 -12.09 -12.95 -17.38
CA PHE A 97 -11.80 -12.25 -16.12
C PHE A 97 -10.62 -11.27 -16.23
N GLU A 98 -10.00 -11.17 -17.41
CA GLU A 98 -8.81 -10.36 -17.67
C GLU A 98 -9.16 -9.03 -18.34
N GLY A 99 -8.13 -8.20 -18.63
CA GLY A 99 -8.27 -6.95 -19.36
C GLY A 99 -9.21 -5.94 -18.70
N GLU A 100 -10.15 -5.38 -19.48
CA GLU A 100 -11.11 -4.38 -19.02
C GLU A 100 -12.00 -4.89 -17.88
N HIS A 101 -12.35 -6.18 -17.88
CA HIS A 101 -13.16 -6.74 -16.80
C HIS A 101 -12.42 -6.64 -15.47
N ARG A 102 -11.16 -7.09 -15.44
CA ARG A 102 -10.30 -7.04 -14.24
C ARG A 102 -10.10 -5.61 -13.75
N GLU A 103 -9.82 -4.72 -14.69
CA GLU A 103 -9.55 -3.31 -14.40
C GLU A 103 -10.81 -2.59 -13.89
N SER A 104 -11.98 -2.84 -14.48
CA SER A 104 -13.25 -2.23 -14.06
C SER A 104 -13.63 -2.56 -12.61
N LEU A 105 -13.12 -3.68 -12.09
CA LEU A 105 -13.32 -4.12 -10.71
C LEU A 105 -12.11 -3.85 -9.82
N TYR A 106 -11.08 -3.15 -10.30
CA TYR A 106 -9.86 -2.95 -9.54
C TYR A 106 -10.14 -2.21 -8.23
N TRP A 107 -10.77 -1.04 -8.29
CA TRP A 107 -11.25 -0.29 -7.12
C TRP A 107 -12.68 -0.65 -6.73
N GLY A 108 -12.97 -0.62 -5.44
CA GLY A 108 -14.33 -0.71 -4.93
C GLY A 108 -14.38 -0.57 -3.41
N THR A 109 -15.60 -0.57 -2.88
CA THR A 109 -15.93 -0.51 -1.45
C THR A 109 -15.67 -1.85 -0.73
N TYR A 110 -14.55 -2.51 -1.07
CA TYR A 110 -14.29 -3.92 -0.72
C TYR A 110 -13.81 -4.14 0.73
N ARG A 111 -14.24 -3.28 1.66
CA ARG A 111 -13.89 -3.33 3.09
C ARG A 111 -15.18 -3.34 3.94
N PRO A 112 -16.00 -4.39 3.87
CA PRO A 112 -17.34 -4.42 4.47
C PRO A 112 -17.34 -4.36 6.00
N GLN A 113 -16.20 -4.57 6.66
CA GLN A 113 -16.08 -4.48 8.12
C GLN A 113 -16.01 -3.04 8.66
N VAL A 114 -15.75 -2.04 7.80
CA VAL A 114 -15.77 -0.62 8.19
C VAL A 114 -16.98 0.07 7.59
N TYR A 115 -17.47 1.13 8.25
CA TYR A 115 -18.65 1.86 7.78
C TYR A 115 -18.49 2.38 6.36
N PHE A 116 -17.32 2.94 6.04
CA PHE A 116 -16.95 3.29 4.68
C PHE A 116 -15.45 3.04 4.46
N GLY A 117 -15.13 2.31 3.37
CA GLY A 117 -13.75 2.04 3.00
C GLY A 117 -13.60 1.60 1.56
N VAL A 118 -12.57 2.10 0.90
CA VAL A 118 -12.21 1.76 -0.49
C VAL A 118 -10.90 0.97 -0.47
N ARG A 119 -10.79 -0.08 -1.28
CA ARG A 119 -9.52 -0.77 -1.55
C ARG A 119 -9.44 -1.25 -2.99
N ALA A 120 -8.22 -1.43 -3.47
CA ALA A 120 -7.97 -2.14 -4.70
C ALA A 120 -7.94 -3.67 -4.51
N ARG A 121 -8.35 -4.43 -5.53
CA ARG A 121 -8.30 -5.91 -5.62
C ARG A 121 -6.88 -6.42 -5.93
N THR A 122 -5.95 -6.08 -5.05
CA THR A 122 -4.56 -6.52 -5.09
C THR A 122 -4.12 -7.01 -3.69
N PRO A 123 -3.17 -7.95 -3.58
CA PRO A 123 -2.71 -8.49 -2.30
C PRO A 123 -2.23 -7.45 -1.27
N GLN A 124 -1.49 -6.44 -1.74
CA GLN A 124 -1.02 -5.32 -0.93
C GLN A 124 -1.59 -4.04 -1.54
N SER A 125 -2.69 -3.54 -0.99
CA SER A 125 -3.49 -2.49 -1.61
C SER A 125 -3.10 -1.08 -1.17
N LEU A 126 -3.66 -0.09 -1.85
CA LEU A 126 -3.96 1.19 -1.22
C LEU A 126 -5.36 1.08 -0.62
N VAL A 127 -5.50 1.51 0.63
CA VAL A 127 -6.77 1.50 1.33
C VAL A 127 -7.11 2.91 1.78
N ALA A 128 -8.37 3.29 1.60
CA ALA A 128 -8.93 4.50 2.15
C ALA A 128 -10.11 4.17 3.07
N GLY A 129 -10.46 5.09 3.95
CA GLY A 129 -11.65 4.95 4.78
C GLY A 129 -11.98 6.20 5.57
N LEU A 130 -13.16 6.15 6.17
CA LEU A 130 -13.74 7.24 6.94
C LEU A 130 -13.88 6.82 8.41
N MET A 131 -13.56 7.74 9.30
CA MET A 131 -13.94 7.71 10.70
C MET A 131 -14.63 9.02 11.05
N TRP A 132 -15.38 9.07 12.15
CA TRP A 132 -15.92 10.31 12.68
C TRP A 132 -16.10 10.22 14.19
N ILE A 133 -16.25 11.36 14.85
CA ILE A 133 -16.69 11.39 16.24
C ILE A 133 -18.23 11.39 16.27
N GLY A 134 -18.81 10.35 16.86
CA GLY A 134 -20.23 10.27 17.22
C GLY A 134 -20.44 10.53 18.71
N VAL A 135 -21.70 10.72 19.12
CA VAL A 135 -22.09 10.93 20.52
C VAL A 135 -23.04 9.82 20.95
N LYS A 136 -22.69 9.09 22.01
CA LYS A 136 -23.55 8.07 22.64
C LYS A 136 -23.59 8.31 24.15
N ASP A 137 -24.78 8.39 24.73
CA ASP A 137 -25.00 8.62 26.17
C ASP A 137 -24.21 9.82 26.73
N GLY A 138 -24.12 10.91 25.96
CA GLY A 138 -23.37 12.11 26.33
C GLY A 138 -21.85 11.96 26.29
N ARG A 139 -21.33 10.85 25.75
CA ARG A 139 -19.89 10.60 25.56
C ARG A 139 -19.54 10.53 24.09
N TYR A 140 -18.35 11.03 23.76
CA TYR A 140 -17.81 10.99 22.41
C TYR A 140 -17.14 9.65 22.11
N PHE A 141 -17.45 9.08 20.95
CA PHE A 141 -16.86 7.83 20.47
C PHE A 141 -16.40 7.99 19.03
N MET A 142 -15.23 7.42 18.71
CA MET A 142 -14.78 7.34 17.33
C MET A 142 -15.45 6.16 16.63
N ARG A 143 -16.19 6.43 15.56
CA ARG A 143 -16.78 5.40 14.70
C ARG A 143 -15.80 5.03 13.58
N HIS A 144 -15.65 3.73 13.30
CA HIS A 144 -14.81 3.25 12.21
C HIS A 144 -15.23 1.87 11.71
N VAL A 145 -15.12 0.87 12.58
CA VAL A 145 -15.54 -0.52 12.34
C VAL A 145 -17.03 -0.63 12.64
N CYS A 146 -17.77 -1.37 11.83
CA CYS A 146 -19.19 -1.63 12.06
C CYS A 146 -19.35 -2.48 13.33
N GLN A 147 -19.99 -1.91 14.36
CA GLN A 147 -20.23 -2.60 15.62
C GLN A 147 -21.68 -2.40 16.05
N ASP A 148 -22.37 -3.47 16.45
CA ASP A 148 -23.75 -3.38 16.95
C ASP A 148 -23.84 -2.50 18.20
N SER A 149 -22.77 -2.44 19.00
CA SER A 149 -22.65 -1.57 20.17
C SER A 149 -22.61 -0.07 19.85
N ASP A 150 -22.44 0.32 18.58
CA ASP A 150 -22.47 1.73 18.19
C ASP A 150 -23.87 2.34 18.27
N GLU A 151 -24.92 1.50 18.17
CA GLU A 151 -26.32 1.89 18.29
C GLU A 151 -26.73 3.03 17.33
N LEU A 152 -26.22 2.98 16.10
CA LEU A 152 -26.71 3.85 15.02
C LEU A 152 -28.20 3.57 14.77
N LYS A 153 -29.02 4.61 14.58
CA LYS A 153 -30.45 4.47 14.26
C LYS A 153 -30.64 3.71 12.95
N GLN A 154 -29.77 3.96 11.99
CA GLN A 154 -29.75 3.31 10.69
C GLN A 154 -28.34 3.42 10.10
N TYR A 155 -27.87 2.38 9.41
CA TYR A 155 -26.77 2.52 8.46
C TYR A 155 -26.92 1.51 7.33
N GLY A 156 -26.49 1.88 6.12
CA GLY A 156 -26.45 0.96 5.00
C GLY A 156 -26.48 1.62 3.64
N TRP A 157 -26.24 0.82 2.61
CA TRP A 157 -26.31 1.24 1.23
C TRP A 157 -27.77 1.31 0.78
N THR A 158 -28.26 2.51 0.46
CA THR A 158 -29.59 2.68 -0.12
C THR A 158 -29.61 2.33 -1.61
N SER A 159 -28.47 2.52 -2.28
CA SER A 159 -28.23 2.08 -3.64
C SER A 159 -26.74 1.74 -3.80
N HIS A 160 -26.43 0.63 -4.47
CA HIS A 160 -25.05 0.26 -4.80
C HIS A 160 -25.09 -0.71 -5.98
N ASN A 161 -24.34 -0.44 -7.04
CA ASN A 161 -24.38 -1.27 -8.26
C ASN A 161 -23.25 -2.30 -8.35
N GLY A 162 -22.37 -2.35 -7.34
CA GLY A 162 -21.26 -3.29 -7.26
C GLY A 162 -20.12 -3.01 -8.24
N ARG A 163 -20.19 -1.89 -8.97
CA ARG A 163 -19.21 -1.50 -9.99
C ARG A 163 -18.67 -0.10 -9.74
N ASP A 164 -19.40 0.93 -10.11
CA ASP A 164 -18.92 2.31 -10.21
C ASP A 164 -19.74 3.31 -9.38
N TYR A 165 -20.80 2.88 -8.69
CA TYR A 165 -21.67 3.75 -7.92
C TYR A 165 -22.18 3.11 -6.62
N GLY A 166 -22.24 3.92 -5.57
CA GLY A 166 -22.99 3.63 -4.36
C GLY A 166 -23.36 4.87 -3.57
N HIS A 167 -24.51 4.83 -2.90
CA HIS A 167 -24.97 5.83 -1.94
C HIS A 167 -25.36 5.14 -0.64
N GLN A 168 -24.77 5.60 0.46
CA GLN A 168 -24.98 5.08 1.80
C GLN A 168 -25.45 6.22 2.71
N VAL A 169 -26.35 5.85 3.63
CA VAL A 169 -26.87 6.72 4.68
C VAL A 169 -26.49 6.11 6.02
N LEU A 170 -26.00 6.93 6.94
CA LEU A 170 -25.72 6.59 8.33
C LEU A 170 -26.38 7.64 9.24
N THR A 171 -27.29 7.21 10.10
CA THR A 171 -28.08 8.08 10.97
C THR A 171 -27.65 7.85 12.41
N GLU A 172 -26.97 8.84 12.99
CA GLU A 172 -26.65 8.93 14.42
C GLU A 172 -27.83 9.54 15.19
N GLN A 173 -27.66 9.73 16.49
CA GLN A 173 -28.66 10.39 17.34
C GLN A 173 -28.87 11.84 16.90
N THR A 174 -27.79 12.61 16.74
CA THR A 174 -27.80 14.07 16.51
C THR A 174 -27.62 14.48 15.03
N MET A 175 -26.92 13.66 14.23
CA MET A 175 -26.61 13.97 12.83
C MET A 175 -26.88 12.79 11.90
N SER A 176 -27.01 13.08 10.61
CA SER A 176 -26.99 12.10 9.53
C SER A 176 -25.79 12.36 8.64
N LEU A 177 -25.06 11.29 8.36
CA LEU A 177 -23.92 11.23 7.47
C LEU A 177 -24.33 10.48 6.19
N THR A 178 -23.94 11.01 5.05
CA THR A 178 -24.13 10.35 3.75
C THR A 178 -22.79 10.19 3.07
N THR A 179 -22.58 9.05 2.43
CA THR A 179 -21.37 8.72 1.69
C THR A 179 -21.76 8.26 0.29
N SER A 180 -21.33 8.99 -0.74
CA SER A 180 -21.57 8.65 -2.14
C SER A 180 -20.26 8.34 -2.83
N PHE A 181 -20.12 7.12 -3.35
CA PHE A 181 -18.94 6.64 -4.05
C PHE A 181 -19.20 6.63 -5.56
N LEU A 182 -18.25 7.15 -6.33
CA LEU A 182 -18.28 7.14 -7.79
C LEU A 182 -16.90 6.74 -8.33
N LYS A 183 -16.87 5.85 -9.32
CA LYS A 183 -15.66 5.61 -10.14
C LYS A 183 -15.80 6.25 -11.50
N SER A 184 -14.69 6.73 -12.04
CA SER A 184 -14.60 7.27 -13.38
C SER A 184 -13.27 6.90 -14.01
N LYS A 185 -13.26 6.65 -15.32
CA LYS A 185 -12.01 6.44 -16.06
C LYS A 185 -11.94 7.47 -17.18
N GLY A 186 -11.14 8.51 -16.96
CA GLY A 186 -10.82 9.53 -17.96
C GLY A 186 -9.58 9.20 -18.77
N HIS A 187 -9.37 9.91 -19.87
CA HIS A 187 -8.11 9.85 -20.61
C HIS A 187 -6.94 10.30 -19.71
N GLY A 188 -5.88 9.50 -19.65
CA GLY A 188 -4.73 9.73 -18.76
C GLY A 188 -4.90 9.20 -17.33
N SER A 189 -6.02 8.53 -17.01
CA SER A 189 -6.12 7.79 -15.75
C SER A 189 -5.18 6.59 -15.76
N GLY A 190 -4.61 6.26 -14.60
CA GLY A 190 -3.86 5.03 -14.39
C GLY A 190 -4.76 3.79 -14.35
N TYR A 191 -4.16 2.64 -14.02
CA TYR A 191 -4.90 1.38 -13.94
C TYR A 191 -6.01 1.45 -12.90
N GLY A 192 -7.23 1.09 -13.32
CA GLY A 192 -8.42 1.09 -12.47
C GLY A 192 -9.17 2.43 -12.42
N GLY A 193 -8.61 3.49 -13.02
CA GLY A 193 -9.23 4.80 -13.09
C GLY A 193 -9.17 5.58 -11.77
N ASP A 194 -10.06 6.56 -11.69
CA ASP A 194 -10.23 7.50 -10.59
C ASP A 194 -11.47 7.15 -9.78
N TRP A 195 -11.54 7.69 -8.58
CA TRP A 195 -12.75 7.63 -7.78
C TRP A 195 -12.93 8.88 -6.94
N ALA A 196 -14.19 9.17 -6.65
CA ALA A 196 -14.61 10.26 -5.79
C ALA A 196 -15.53 9.74 -4.69
N VAL A 197 -15.43 10.38 -3.52
CA VAL A 197 -16.29 10.17 -2.38
C VAL A 197 -16.86 11.51 -1.97
N ARG A 198 -18.18 11.67 -2.08
CA ARG A 198 -18.88 12.79 -1.49
C ARG A 198 -19.38 12.42 -0.10
N ILE A 199 -18.97 13.21 0.88
CA ILE A 199 -19.44 13.12 2.25
C ILE A 199 -20.39 14.30 2.50
N GLY A 200 -21.60 14.01 2.95
CA GLY A 200 -22.56 15.04 3.36
C GLY A 200 -22.98 14.84 4.80
N VAL A 201 -23.00 15.91 5.59
CA VAL A 201 -23.44 15.89 6.99
C VAL A 201 -24.62 16.84 7.17
N GLN A 202 -25.68 16.35 7.80
CA GLN A 202 -26.88 17.13 8.12
C GLN A 202 -27.28 16.91 9.58
N SER A 203 -27.92 17.91 10.19
CA SER A 203 -28.51 17.74 11.52
C SER A 203 -29.82 16.97 11.44
N ASN A 204 -30.10 16.11 12.42
CA ASN A 204 -31.37 15.41 12.52
C ASN A 204 -32.46 16.24 13.24
N GLU A 205 -32.07 17.22 14.05
CA GLU A 205 -32.96 18.04 14.87
C GLU A 205 -32.51 19.51 14.87
N SER A 206 -33.35 20.43 15.37
CA SER A 206 -32.91 21.79 15.70
C SER A 206 -31.89 21.71 16.82
N ILE A 207 -30.60 21.85 16.49
CA ILE A 207 -29.50 21.71 17.45
C ILE A 207 -29.66 22.82 18.52
N PRO A 208 -29.58 22.49 19.82
CA PRO A 208 -29.36 23.49 20.85
C PRO A 208 -28.15 24.37 20.52
N ASP A 209 -28.03 25.54 21.15
CA ASP A 209 -26.95 26.53 20.91
C ASP A 209 -25.58 26.05 21.47
N ASP A 210 -25.22 24.79 21.23
CA ASP A 210 -23.95 24.17 21.59
C ASP A 210 -23.07 24.02 20.34
N GLU A 211 -22.02 24.83 20.26
CA GLU A 211 -21.12 24.90 19.11
C GLU A 211 -20.41 23.56 18.81
N MET A 212 -20.22 22.69 19.82
CA MET A 212 -19.64 21.36 19.63
C MET A 212 -20.59 20.39 18.94
N LEU A 213 -21.90 20.47 19.22
CA LEU A 213 -22.91 19.65 18.54
C LEU A 213 -23.16 20.12 17.10
N ASN A 214 -22.82 21.38 16.81
CA ASN A 214 -22.94 21.99 15.49
C ASN A 214 -21.74 21.72 14.58
N THR A 215 -20.68 21.04 15.05
CA THR A 215 -19.46 20.77 14.27
C THR A 215 -19.27 19.26 14.12
N ALA A 216 -19.11 18.77 12.89
CA ALA A 216 -18.71 17.38 12.68
C ALA A 216 -17.19 17.27 12.54
N HIS A 217 -16.61 16.29 13.23
CA HIS A 217 -15.20 15.92 13.11
C HIS A 217 -15.08 14.60 12.35
N LEU A 218 -14.69 14.70 11.07
CA LEU A 218 -14.46 13.56 10.20
C LEU A 218 -12.96 13.28 10.10
N PHE A 219 -12.58 12.01 9.95
CA PHE A 219 -11.20 11.61 9.68
C PHE A 219 -11.17 10.74 8.44
N PHE A 220 -10.61 11.27 7.35
CA PHE A 220 -10.39 10.49 6.15
C PHE A 220 -8.93 10.05 6.11
N TYR A 221 -8.69 8.78 5.86
CA TYR A 221 -7.34 8.25 5.80
C TYR A 221 -7.03 7.58 4.47
N MET A 222 -5.75 7.56 4.14
CA MET A 222 -5.17 6.72 3.11
C MET A 222 -4.01 5.93 3.71
N ALA A 223 -3.86 4.66 3.34
CA ALA A 223 -2.82 3.76 3.83
C ALA A 223 -2.32 2.81 2.73
N ASP A 224 -1.03 2.53 2.70
CA ASP A 224 -0.41 1.55 1.80
C ASP A 224 -0.10 0.26 2.57
N GLU A 225 -0.77 -0.83 2.19
CA GLU A 225 -0.59 -2.15 2.82
C GLU A 225 0.81 -2.75 2.52
N GLY A 226 1.48 -2.26 1.48
CA GLY A 226 2.86 -2.62 1.13
C GLY A 226 3.92 -1.77 1.86
N GLY A 227 3.51 -0.79 2.66
CA GLY A 227 4.41 0.04 3.47
C GLY A 227 5.13 1.15 2.70
N LYS A 228 4.74 1.42 1.45
CA LYS A 228 5.28 2.56 0.69
C LYS A 228 4.88 3.89 1.33
N SER A 229 5.82 4.83 1.34
CA SER A 229 5.61 6.14 1.95
C SER A 229 4.81 7.06 1.05
N PHE A 230 4.08 7.98 1.68
CA PHE A 230 3.35 9.06 1.02
C PHE A 230 4.05 10.40 1.20
N ASN A 231 3.78 11.31 0.27
CA ASN A 231 4.11 12.71 0.42
C ASN A 231 2.85 13.45 0.87
N LEU A 232 2.99 14.27 1.92
CA LEU A 232 1.95 15.20 2.33
C LEU A 232 1.80 16.29 1.25
N GLY A 233 0.57 16.57 0.83
CA GLY A 233 0.27 17.65 -0.09
C GLY A 233 0.26 19.02 0.61
N ARG A 234 0.39 20.10 -0.15
CA ARG A 234 0.41 21.47 0.42
C ARG A 234 -0.98 21.97 0.78
N GLY A 235 -2.04 21.33 0.28
CA GLY A 235 -3.42 21.68 0.60
C GLY A 235 -3.83 21.47 2.06
N VAL A 236 -2.98 20.81 2.83
CA VAL A 236 -3.10 20.73 4.29
C VAL A 236 -2.64 22.02 4.97
N LEU A 237 -1.80 22.82 4.31
CA LEU A 237 -1.22 24.05 4.84
C LEU A 237 -1.99 25.30 4.38
N ASP A 238 -2.59 25.27 3.19
CA ASP A 238 -3.42 26.35 2.64
C ASP A 238 -4.51 25.79 1.71
N ILE A 239 -5.74 25.68 2.23
CA ILE A 239 -6.91 25.10 1.53
C ILE A 239 -7.32 25.97 0.32
N HIS A 240 -6.89 27.25 0.28
CA HIS A 240 -7.32 28.19 -0.74
C HIS A 240 -6.49 28.16 -2.03
N ASP A 241 -5.32 27.51 -2.05
CA ASP A 241 -4.40 27.54 -3.22
C ASP A 241 -4.00 26.13 -3.73
N ASP A 242 -4.07 25.08 -2.90
CA ASP A 242 -3.78 23.70 -3.29
C ASP A 242 -4.83 22.75 -2.68
N SER A 243 -5.48 21.90 -3.49
CA SER A 243 -6.47 20.93 -3.01
C SER A 243 -5.86 19.58 -2.63
N VAL A 244 -4.56 19.37 -2.90
CA VAL A 244 -3.89 18.09 -2.71
C VAL A 244 -3.61 17.85 -1.22
N LEU A 245 -4.19 16.78 -0.68
CA LEU A 245 -3.93 16.27 0.67
C LEU A 245 -2.72 15.33 0.72
N ALA A 246 -2.61 14.43 -0.26
CA ALA A 246 -1.55 13.43 -0.31
C ALA A 246 -1.20 13.06 -1.75
N SER A 247 0.03 12.58 -1.94
CA SER A 247 0.46 11.97 -3.20
C SER A 247 1.41 10.81 -2.97
N GLY A 248 1.52 9.95 -3.96
CA GLY A 248 2.44 8.83 -3.93
C GLY A 248 2.55 8.14 -5.28
N SER A 249 3.26 7.02 -5.31
CA SER A 249 3.45 6.25 -6.55
C SER A 249 3.43 4.75 -6.28
N ARG A 250 2.79 4.01 -7.18
CA ARG A 250 2.77 2.56 -7.15
C ARG A 250 2.96 1.95 -8.53
N SER A 251 3.40 0.70 -8.56
CA SER A 251 3.65 -0.03 -9.79
C SER A 251 2.37 -0.38 -10.56
N ASP A 252 1.23 -0.48 -9.85
CA ASP A 252 -0.07 -0.77 -10.43
C ASP A 252 -0.78 0.51 -10.90
N THR A 253 -1.01 1.47 -10.01
CA THR A 253 -1.79 2.69 -10.32
C THR A 253 -0.97 3.82 -10.94
N GLY A 254 0.36 3.71 -10.95
CA GLY A 254 1.26 4.81 -11.23
C GLY A 254 1.26 5.85 -10.11
N ASP A 255 1.67 7.07 -10.47
CA ASP A 255 1.62 8.24 -9.58
C ASP A 255 0.18 8.65 -9.35
N TRP A 256 -0.15 9.05 -8.13
CA TRP A 256 -1.50 9.39 -7.73
C TRP A 256 -1.52 10.57 -6.78
N GLN A 257 -2.68 11.25 -6.73
CA GLN A 257 -2.97 12.36 -5.83
C GLN A 257 -4.33 12.14 -5.17
N LEU A 258 -4.44 12.54 -3.91
CA LEU A 258 -5.68 12.62 -3.15
C LEU A 258 -6.00 14.09 -2.92
N HIS A 259 -7.20 14.51 -3.31
CA HIS A 259 -7.66 15.89 -3.22
C HIS A 259 -8.86 15.99 -2.26
N LEU A 260 -9.00 17.15 -1.62
CA LEU A 260 -10.18 17.54 -0.86
C LEU A 260 -10.69 18.88 -1.38
N LEU A 261 -11.97 18.92 -1.75
CA LEU A 261 -12.66 20.15 -2.11
C LEU A 261 -13.93 20.30 -1.26
N SER A 262 -14.05 21.43 -0.60
CA SER A 262 -15.26 21.84 0.12
C SER A 262 -15.25 23.36 0.28
N GLU A 263 -16.41 23.99 0.10
CA GLU A 263 -16.59 25.42 0.39
C GLU A 263 -16.80 25.67 1.90
N ASP A 264 -17.16 24.62 2.64
CA ASP A 264 -17.57 24.70 4.05
C ASP A 264 -16.43 24.37 5.03
N VAL A 265 -15.37 23.73 4.54
CA VAL A 265 -14.24 23.29 5.37
C VAL A 265 -13.24 24.42 5.51
N SER A 266 -13.09 24.94 6.74
CA SER A 266 -12.15 26.02 7.06
C SER A 266 -10.75 25.53 7.43
N GLN A 267 -10.63 24.35 8.03
CA GLN A 267 -9.35 23.83 8.50
C GLN A 267 -9.27 22.31 8.39
N VAL A 268 -8.09 21.84 8.00
CA VAL A 268 -7.75 20.41 7.95
C VAL A 268 -6.53 20.20 8.83
N HIS A 269 -6.64 19.28 9.77
CA HIS A 269 -5.49 18.80 10.55
C HIS A 269 -5.05 17.44 10.04
N TYR A 270 -3.82 17.04 10.32
CA TYR A 270 -3.30 15.75 9.85
C TYR A 270 -2.44 15.01 10.86
N SER A 271 -2.30 13.71 10.64
CA SER A 271 -1.27 12.91 11.29
C SER A 271 -0.76 11.82 10.36
N GLY A 272 0.56 11.70 10.27
CA GLY A 272 1.24 10.66 9.49
C GLY A 272 1.84 9.59 10.39
N PHE A 273 1.60 8.32 10.03
CA PHE A 273 2.05 7.17 10.81
C PHE A 273 2.85 6.20 9.94
N LYS A 274 3.89 5.59 10.53
CA LYS A 274 4.67 4.51 9.92
C LYS A 274 4.46 3.20 10.67
N THR A 275 3.67 2.28 10.11
CA THR A 275 3.45 0.96 10.71
C THR A 275 3.06 -0.10 9.67
N PRO A 276 3.47 -1.36 9.85
CA PRO A 276 2.96 -2.48 9.07
C PRO A 276 1.54 -2.91 9.49
N HIS A 277 1.02 -2.41 10.62
CA HIS A 277 -0.25 -2.85 11.21
C HIS A 277 -1.42 -1.94 10.80
N ILE A 278 -1.99 -2.20 9.62
CA ILE A 278 -3.07 -1.42 9.01
C ILE A 278 -4.51 -1.85 9.39
N HIS A 279 -4.64 -2.89 10.22
CA HIS A 279 -5.94 -3.54 10.47
C HIS A 279 -6.81 -2.76 11.45
N ASN A 280 -6.21 -1.98 12.37
CA ASN A 280 -6.94 -1.19 13.36
C ASN A 280 -6.44 0.26 13.40
N LEU A 281 -6.75 1.01 12.34
CA LEU A 281 -6.23 2.38 12.17
C LEU A 281 -6.79 3.37 13.21
N SER A 282 -7.98 3.12 13.76
CA SER A 282 -8.53 3.93 14.86
C SER A 282 -7.64 3.94 16.10
N ASP A 283 -6.89 2.86 16.35
CA ASP A 283 -5.95 2.75 17.48
C ASP A 283 -4.73 3.65 17.31
N LEU A 284 -4.46 4.17 16.10
CA LEU A 284 -3.43 5.18 15.87
C LEU A 284 -3.98 6.60 16.13
N VAL A 285 -5.24 6.84 15.75
CA VAL A 285 -5.87 8.16 15.81
C VAL A 285 -6.31 8.51 17.24
N GLN A 286 -6.93 7.58 17.97
CA GLN A 286 -7.45 7.85 19.31
C GLN A 286 -6.37 8.29 20.31
N PRO A 287 -5.19 7.62 20.41
CA PRO A 287 -4.13 8.09 21.30
C PRO A 287 -3.58 9.45 20.91
N ASN A 288 -3.47 9.74 19.60
CA ASN A 288 -3.04 11.05 19.11
C ASN A 288 -3.97 12.15 19.63
N LEU A 289 -5.29 11.99 19.41
CA LEU A 289 -6.31 12.92 19.89
C LEU A 289 -6.31 13.04 21.42
N ALA A 290 -6.15 11.93 22.15
CA ALA A 290 -6.12 11.95 23.61
C ALA A 290 -4.93 12.75 24.16
N VAL A 291 -3.76 12.68 23.51
CA VAL A 291 -2.60 13.50 23.87
C VAL A 291 -2.87 14.98 23.59
N GLN A 292 -3.45 15.30 22.43
CA GLN A 292 -3.77 16.68 22.04
C GLN A 292 -4.81 17.31 22.99
N ALA A 293 -5.87 16.57 23.33
CA ALA A 293 -6.88 17.00 24.28
C ALA A 293 -6.30 17.26 25.68
N ARG A 294 -5.40 16.40 26.17
CA ARG A 294 -4.76 16.57 27.48
C ARG A 294 -3.78 17.75 27.53
N LYS A 295 -3.05 17.99 26.44
CA LYS A 295 -1.99 19.02 26.39
C LYS A 295 -2.53 20.40 26.05
N PHE A 296 -3.48 20.48 25.12
CA PHE A 296 -3.93 21.73 24.52
C PHE A 296 -5.43 21.99 24.68
N GLY A 297 -6.19 21.03 25.22
CA GLY A 297 -7.62 21.20 25.47
C GLY A 297 -8.52 21.07 24.24
N HIS A 298 -8.00 20.60 23.10
CA HIS A 298 -8.75 20.46 21.85
C HIS A 298 -8.65 19.06 21.25
N LEU A 299 -9.71 18.62 20.55
CA LEU A 299 -9.78 17.34 19.84
C LEU A 299 -9.33 17.49 18.38
N LEU A 300 -8.09 17.93 18.19
CA LEU A 300 -7.47 18.11 16.88
C LEU A 300 -6.29 17.14 16.73
N LEU A 301 -6.03 16.68 15.50
CA LEU A 301 -4.82 15.94 15.18
C LEU A 301 -3.57 16.81 15.39
N SER A 302 -2.43 16.16 15.57
CA SER A 302 -1.19 16.82 16.00
C SER A 302 -0.44 17.62 14.94
N ASP A 303 -0.90 17.62 13.69
CA ASP A 303 -0.20 18.20 12.54
C ASP A 303 1.25 17.76 12.41
N SER A 304 1.49 16.48 12.70
CA SER A 304 2.81 15.87 12.68
C SER A 304 2.81 14.57 11.90
N SER A 305 3.96 14.20 11.35
CA SER A 305 4.13 12.93 10.64
C SER A 305 5.38 12.22 11.14
N ASP A 306 5.30 10.90 11.27
CA ASP A 306 6.47 10.03 11.32
C ASP A 306 7.31 10.20 10.04
N ASP A 307 8.58 9.81 10.11
CA ASP A 307 9.46 9.74 8.94
C ASP A 307 8.94 8.71 7.94
N SER A 308 8.70 9.13 6.69
CA SER A 308 8.26 8.27 5.58
C SER A 308 6.94 7.50 5.87
N PRO A 309 5.83 8.22 6.19
CA PRO A 309 4.58 7.63 6.64
C PRO A 309 3.94 6.80 5.53
N ASN A 310 3.49 5.59 5.83
CA ASN A 310 2.67 4.80 4.89
C ASN A 310 1.17 4.95 5.15
N ILE A 311 0.81 5.79 6.12
CA ILE A 311 -0.57 6.11 6.51
C ILE A 311 -0.62 7.61 6.73
N LEU A 312 -1.58 8.29 6.10
CA LEU A 312 -1.93 9.67 6.38
C LEU A 312 -3.40 9.73 6.77
N VAL A 313 -3.69 10.43 7.87
CA VAL A 313 -5.05 10.67 8.37
C VAL A 313 -5.28 12.18 8.36
N PHE A 314 -6.40 12.60 7.78
CA PHE A 314 -6.81 14.00 7.66
C PHE A 314 -8.09 14.20 8.46
N GLN A 315 -8.03 15.07 9.47
CA GLN A 315 -9.19 15.52 10.21
C GLN A 315 -9.81 16.71 9.50
N ILE A 316 -11.05 16.53 9.05
CA ILE A 316 -11.87 17.53 8.36
C ILE A 316 -12.95 17.95 9.35
N SER A 317 -12.89 19.20 9.82
CA SER A 317 -13.87 19.76 10.75
C SER A 317 -14.65 20.89 10.08
N ALA A 318 -15.98 20.80 10.10
CA ALA A 318 -16.86 21.81 9.52
C ALA A 318 -18.18 21.88 10.28
N ARG A 319 -18.81 23.06 10.23
CA ARG A 319 -20.14 23.27 10.81
C ARG A 319 -21.20 22.56 9.97
N ILE A 320 -22.19 21.98 10.64
CA ILE A 320 -23.30 21.26 10.01
C ILE A 320 -24.39 22.28 9.60
N PRO A 321 -25.00 22.17 8.40
CA PRO A 321 -24.74 21.17 7.37
C PRO A 321 -23.54 21.52 6.48
N PHE A 322 -22.81 20.51 6.01
CA PHE A 322 -21.74 20.71 5.04
C PHE A 322 -21.59 19.54 4.07
N ARG A 323 -20.85 19.79 2.98
CA ARG A 323 -20.46 18.77 2.00
C ARG A 323 -18.97 18.84 1.68
N ALA A 324 -18.33 17.68 1.57
CA ALA A 324 -16.93 17.56 1.21
C ALA A 324 -16.74 16.49 0.12
N ASP A 325 -15.97 16.82 -0.91
CA ASP A 325 -15.61 15.93 -2.00
C ASP A 325 -14.15 15.51 -1.86
N ILE A 326 -13.93 14.20 -1.75
CA ILE A 326 -12.60 13.60 -1.68
C ILE A 326 -12.36 12.83 -2.97
N VAL A 327 -11.31 13.19 -3.70
CA VAL A 327 -11.05 12.65 -5.04
C VAL A 327 -9.68 12.02 -5.11
N PHE A 328 -9.61 10.78 -5.59
CA PHE A 328 -8.37 10.10 -5.92
C PHE A 328 -8.17 10.11 -7.43
N LEU A 329 -7.05 10.68 -7.86
CA LEU A 329 -6.63 10.72 -9.25
C LEU A 329 -5.41 9.83 -9.45
N SER A 330 -5.50 8.93 -10.43
CA SER A 330 -4.41 8.03 -10.84
C SER A 330 -3.68 8.54 -12.08
N GLY A 331 -2.41 8.17 -12.28
CA GLY A 331 -1.62 8.58 -13.44
C GLY A 331 -1.29 10.08 -13.49
N THR A 332 -1.03 10.73 -12.35
CA THR A 332 -0.84 12.20 -12.24
C THR A 332 0.54 12.70 -12.71
N ASN A 333 1.31 11.89 -13.43
CA ASN A 333 2.72 12.15 -13.78
C ASN A 333 2.96 13.29 -14.80
N THR A 334 1.93 14.02 -15.22
CA THR A 334 2.04 15.17 -16.14
C THR A 334 1.27 16.39 -15.61
N ARG A 335 2.00 17.46 -15.24
CA ARG A 335 1.47 18.83 -15.11
C ARG A 335 0.66 19.24 -16.35
N ASP A 336 -0.42 20.02 -16.34
CA ASP A 336 -1.25 20.58 -15.26
C ASP A 336 -2.72 20.78 -15.70
N SER A 337 -3.10 20.63 -16.98
CA SER A 337 -4.50 20.86 -17.40
C SER A 337 -5.42 19.64 -17.25
N ARG A 338 -4.90 18.44 -17.45
CA ARG A 338 -5.70 17.20 -17.47
C ARG A 338 -6.09 16.71 -16.08
N VAL A 339 -5.24 16.96 -15.08
CA VAL A 339 -5.51 16.65 -13.68
C VAL A 339 -6.64 17.55 -13.19
N GLU A 340 -6.55 18.85 -13.44
CA GLU A 340 -7.61 19.83 -13.11
C GLU A 340 -8.94 19.56 -13.83
N GLU A 341 -8.90 19.17 -15.11
CA GLU A 341 -10.13 18.76 -15.83
C GLU A 341 -10.78 17.54 -15.18
N ARG A 342 -10.00 16.52 -14.82
CA ARG A 342 -10.51 15.31 -14.17
C ARG A 342 -11.02 15.61 -12.76
N LEU A 343 -10.33 16.47 -12.02
CA LEU A 343 -10.71 16.93 -10.70
C LEU A 343 -12.05 17.67 -10.74
N SER A 344 -12.18 18.69 -11.60
CA SER A 344 -13.41 19.48 -11.76
C SER A 344 -14.62 18.67 -12.23
N ARG A 345 -14.40 17.56 -12.95
CA ARG A 345 -15.47 16.60 -13.31
C ARG A 345 -15.93 15.75 -12.13
N LEU A 346 -15.06 15.52 -11.16
CA LEU A 346 -15.28 14.67 -9.99
C LEU A 346 -15.57 15.47 -8.70
N THR A 347 -15.88 16.76 -8.81
CA THR A 347 -16.20 17.62 -7.66
C THR A 347 -17.43 18.50 -7.94
N GLY A 348 -17.97 19.12 -6.88
CA GLY A 348 -18.97 20.17 -6.95
C GLY A 348 -20.23 19.79 -7.74
N ILE A 349 -20.66 20.69 -8.63
CA ILE A 349 -21.88 20.51 -9.42
C ILE A 349 -21.72 19.33 -10.40
N SER A 350 -20.54 19.16 -11.01
CA SER A 350 -20.26 18.04 -11.93
C SER A 350 -20.47 16.70 -11.27
N LEU A 351 -19.91 16.50 -10.06
CA LEU A 351 -20.10 15.27 -9.30
C LEU A 351 -21.58 15.08 -8.90
N THR A 352 -22.29 16.17 -8.56
CA THR A 352 -23.74 16.10 -8.29
C THR A 352 -24.52 15.52 -9.46
N SER A 353 -24.23 16.01 -10.67
CA SER A 353 -24.86 15.54 -11.90
C SER A 353 -24.56 14.06 -12.16
N LEU A 354 -23.29 13.65 -12.04
CA LEU A 354 -22.88 12.26 -12.24
C LEU A 354 -23.51 11.30 -11.22
N LEU A 355 -23.58 11.68 -9.95
CA LEU A 355 -24.23 10.86 -8.92
C LEU A 355 -25.74 10.72 -9.16
N SER A 356 -26.40 11.78 -9.63
CA SER A 356 -27.83 11.75 -9.99
C SER A 356 -28.09 10.85 -11.20
N GLU A 357 -27.24 10.95 -12.23
CA GLU A 357 -27.27 10.07 -13.40
C GLU A 357 -27.10 8.60 -12.99
N LYS A 358 -26.12 8.29 -12.13
CA LYS A 358 -25.90 6.93 -11.64
C LYS A 358 -27.02 6.39 -10.76
N GLN A 359 -27.64 7.23 -9.94
CA GLN A 359 -28.84 6.85 -9.20
C GLN A 359 -29.98 6.45 -10.15
N LYS A 360 -30.20 7.24 -11.21
CA LYS A 360 -31.20 6.94 -12.24
C LYS A 360 -30.87 5.64 -13.00
N GLU A 361 -29.61 5.44 -13.41
CA GLU A 361 -29.16 4.20 -14.05
C GLU A 361 -29.41 2.97 -13.15
N PHE A 362 -29.14 3.09 -11.85
CA PHE A 362 -29.42 2.04 -10.88
C PHE A 362 -30.92 1.73 -10.80
N ASP A 363 -31.76 2.76 -10.70
CA ASP A 363 -33.20 2.63 -10.59
C ASP A 363 -33.83 1.98 -11.83
N ASP A 364 -33.42 2.44 -13.02
CA ASP A 364 -33.88 1.91 -14.30
C ASP A 364 -33.45 0.44 -14.47
N LYS A 365 -32.21 0.12 -14.11
CA LYS A 365 -31.69 -1.25 -14.15
C LYS A 365 -32.39 -2.17 -13.16
N PHE A 366 -32.66 -1.69 -11.94
CA PHE A 366 -33.41 -2.44 -10.94
C PHE A 366 -34.80 -2.78 -11.45
N LYS A 367 -35.54 -1.79 -11.97
CA LYS A 367 -36.88 -2.00 -12.55
C LYS A 367 -36.85 -3.01 -13.71
N LYS A 368 -35.85 -2.90 -14.59
CA LYS A 368 -35.67 -3.81 -15.72
C LYS A 368 -35.37 -5.26 -15.30
N CYS A 369 -34.48 -5.45 -14.33
CA CYS A 369 -34.03 -6.79 -13.91
C CYS A 369 -35.09 -7.55 -13.10
N PHE A 370 -35.87 -6.86 -12.27
CA PHE A 370 -36.89 -7.50 -11.41
C PHE A 370 -38.30 -7.45 -11.98
N SER A 371 -38.46 -6.90 -13.21
CA SER A 371 -39.74 -6.82 -13.92
C SER A 371 -40.89 -6.34 -13.01
N LEU A 372 -40.64 -5.26 -12.27
CA LEU A 372 -41.58 -4.76 -11.27
C LEU A 372 -42.93 -4.46 -11.94
N SER A 373 -43.98 -5.17 -11.53
CA SER A 373 -45.35 -4.84 -11.92
C SER A 373 -45.79 -3.58 -11.20
N ASP A 374 -46.74 -2.86 -11.79
CA ASP A 374 -47.35 -1.68 -11.14
C ASP A 374 -48.18 -2.06 -9.88
N GLU A 375 -48.31 -3.36 -9.59
CA GLU A 375 -48.97 -3.90 -8.39
C GLU A 375 -48.06 -3.90 -7.14
N LEU A 376 -46.73 -3.78 -7.31
CA LEU A 376 -45.82 -3.64 -6.17
C LEU A 376 -45.88 -2.21 -5.61
N GLY A 377 -46.21 -2.10 -4.32
CA GLY A 377 -46.18 -0.83 -3.61
C GLY A 377 -44.78 -0.20 -3.55
N LEU A 378 -44.72 1.14 -3.51
CA LEU A 378 -43.46 1.91 -3.51
C LEU A 378 -42.51 1.51 -2.37
N GLU A 379 -43.04 1.16 -1.19
CA GLU A 379 -42.25 0.69 -0.05
C GLU A 379 -41.51 -0.61 -0.35
N SER A 380 -42.17 -1.58 -1.00
CA SER A 380 -41.54 -2.87 -1.35
C SER A 380 -40.40 -2.68 -2.36
N VAL A 381 -40.58 -1.76 -3.31
CA VAL A 381 -39.51 -1.39 -4.25
C VAL A 381 -38.33 -0.75 -3.52
N SER A 382 -38.58 0.14 -2.57
CA SER A 382 -37.54 0.75 -1.74
C SER A 382 -36.77 -0.30 -0.94
N VAL A 383 -37.47 -1.20 -0.24
CA VAL A 383 -36.85 -2.30 0.51
C VAL A 383 -35.99 -3.18 -0.40
N GLY A 384 -36.47 -3.54 -1.59
CA GLY A 384 -35.72 -4.34 -2.56
C GLY A 384 -34.43 -3.65 -3.04
N LYS A 385 -34.48 -2.34 -3.29
CA LYS A 385 -33.29 -1.55 -3.67
C LYS A 385 -32.26 -1.50 -2.54
N VAL A 386 -32.70 -1.24 -1.32
CA VAL A 386 -31.83 -1.21 -0.13
C VAL A 386 -31.23 -2.60 0.14
N ALA A 387 -32.01 -3.68 0.01
CA ALA A 387 -31.52 -5.05 0.18
C ALA A 387 -30.43 -5.39 -0.86
N LEU A 388 -30.67 -5.07 -2.13
CA LEU A 388 -29.66 -5.25 -3.19
C LEU A 388 -28.43 -4.38 -2.97
N GLY A 389 -28.63 -3.12 -2.58
CA GLY A 389 -27.56 -2.16 -2.28
C GLY A 389 -26.65 -2.68 -1.18
N ASN A 390 -27.20 -3.14 -0.07
CA ASN A 390 -26.42 -3.71 1.02
C ASN A 390 -25.72 -5.02 0.62
N MET A 391 -26.38 -5.90 -0.15
CA MET A 391 -25.75 -7.13 -0.63
C MET A 391 -24.53 -6.83 -1.52
N LEU A 392 -24.65 -5.90 -2.47
CA LEU A 392 -23.57 -5.57 -3.39
C LEU A 392 -22.49 -4.69 -2.75
N GLY A 393 -22.86 -3.79 -1.85
CA GLY A 393 -21.94 -2.95 -1.07
C GLY A 393 -21.20 -3.74 0.02
N GLY A 394 -21.73 -4.90 0.42
CA GLY A 394 -21.09 -5.83 1.37
C GLY A 394 -20.05 -6.77 0.74
N ILE A 395 -19.84 -6.72 -0.59
CA ILE A 395 -18.82 -7.54 -1.26
C ILE A 395 -17.43 -7.07 -0.81
N GLY A 396 -16.62 -7.97 -0.26
CA GLY A 396 -15.26 -7.69 0.19
C GLY A 396 -14.17 -8.32 -0.69
N TYR A 397 -12.93 -7.85 -0.50
CA TYR A 397 -11.73 -8.48 -1.03
C TYR A 397 -10.77 -8.75 0.12
N PHE A 398 -10.33 -10.00 0.24
CA PHE A 398 -9.47 -10.47 1.32
C PHE A 398 -8.26 -11.18 0.74
N PHE A 399 -7.10 -10.94 1.33
CA PHE A 399 -5.85 -11.62 0.98
C PHE A 399 -5.11 -11.97 2.27
N GLY A 400 -4.57 -13.19 2.33
CA GLY A 400 -3.84 -13.66 3.50
C GLY A 400 -3.72 -15.19 3.54
N GLN A 401 -3.25 -15.69 4.68
CA GLN A 401 -3.12 -17.12 4.96
C GLN A 401 -4.13 -17.54 6.02
N SER A 402 -4.83 -18.64 5.76
CA SER A 402 -5.74 -19.25 6.74
C SER A 402 -4.98 -20.20 7.66
N LYS A 403 -5.38 -20.26 8.93
CA LYS A 403 -4.94 -21.33 9.84
C LYS A 403 -5.76 -22.58 9.55
N ILE A 404 -5.10 -23.70 9.30
CA ILE A 404 -5.73 -24.99 8.99
C ILE A 404 -5.27 -26.01 10.03
N LEU A 405 -6.21 -26.61 10.75
CA LEU A 405 -5.92 -27.70 11.69
C LEU A 405 -5.79 -29.01 10.91
N LEU A 406 -4.67 -29.71 11.09
CA LEU A 406 -4.43 -31.03 10.51
C LEU A 406 -4.92 -32.12 11.47
N PRO A 407 -5.67 -33.13 10.99
CA PRO A 407 -6.02 -34.30 11.81
C PRO A 407 -4.77 -35.05 12.28
N SER A 408 -4.76 -35.45 13.56
CA SER A 408 -3.64 -36.11 14.27
C SER A 408 -3.22 -37.47 13.71
N THR A 409 -4.01 -38.06 12.80
CA THR A 409 -3.71 -39.34 12.14
C THR A 409 -2.76 -39.20 10.94
N SER A 410 -2.31 -37.98 10.65
CA SER A 410 -1.25 -37.74 9.68
C SER A 410 0.08 -38.06 10.35
N THR A 411 0.59 -39.28 10.17
CA THR A 411 1.96 -39.65 10.56
C THR A 411 2.96 -38.85 9.73
N VAL A 412 3.09 -37.55 9.99
CA VAL A 412 4.26 -36.79 9.61
C VAL A 412 5.34 -37.32 10.55
N ARG A 413 6.25 -38.15 10.02
CA ARG A 413 7.49 -38.47 10.72
C ARG A 413 8.23 -37.17 10.94
N TYR A 414 8.01 -36.53 12.09
CA TYR A 414 8.88 -35.50 12.62
C TYR A 414 10.21 -36.20 12.92
N PHE A 415 11.14 -36.14 11.97
CA PHE A 415 12.55 -36.27 12.31
C PHE A 415 12.95 -34.99 13.02
N SER A 416 12.98 -35.11 14.36
CA SER A 416 13.51 -34.11 15.28
C SER A 416 14.88 -33.64 14.81
N PHE A 417 15.04 -32.33 14.60
CA PHE A 417 16.30 -31.65 14.82
C PHE A 417 16.08 -30.51 15.80
N GLY A 418 16.73 -30.62 16.96
CA GLY A 418 17.31 -29.51 17.69
C GLY A 418 16.35 -28.49 18.27
N SER A 419 15.92 -28.77 19.50
CA SER A 419 15.71 -27.76 20.53
C SER A 419 16.83 -26.71 20.58
N LEU A 420 16.45 -25.43 20.61
CA LEU A 420 17.09 -24.29 21.29
C LEU A 420 16.03 -23.17 21.28
N LEU A 421 15.18 -23.09 22.31
CA LEU A 421 15.31 -22.32 23.56
C LEU A 421 15.07 -20.80 23.37
N PHE A 422 14.27 -20.29 24.28
CA PHE A 422 13.60 -18.98 24.39
C PHE A 422 14.43 -17.75 24.05
#